data_AF-A0A945AKH5-F1
#
_entry.id   AF-A0A945AKH5-F1
#
_cell.length_a   1.000
_cell.length_b   1.000
_cell.length_c   1.000
_cell.angle_alpha   90.00
_cell.angle_beta   90.00
_cell.angle_gamma   90.00
#
_symmetry.space_group_name_H-M   'P 1'
#
loop_
_entity.id
_entity.type
_entity.pdbx_description
1 polymer ?
#
loop_
_entity_poly.entity_id
_entity_poly.type
_entity_poly.pdbx_seq_one_letter_code
_entity_poly.pdbx_strand_id
1 'polypeptide(L)'
;MSEHQTYANKSYPVKANIAQNAHINNEQYLALYKQSIEKPEIFWAEQAESFLDWHQPWDKVMDYDYLKGDIKWFEGGKLNVSVNCLDRHLAKQGDQVALIWEGDDPANDKKMTYRELHSEVCRFANVLKAQGIKKGDRVCIYLP
;
A
#
# COMPACT_ATOMS: atom_id res chain seq x y z
N MET A 1 40.61 6.81 -34.76
CA MET A 1 39.25 7.34 -34.53
C MET A 1 38.36 6.14 -34.29
N SER A 2 38.04 5.84 -33.02
CA SER A 2 37.21 4.68 -32.67
C SER A 2 35.74 5.02 -32.84
N GLU A 3 35.03 4.18 -33.57
CA GLU A 3 33.58 4.26 -33.75
C GLU A 3 32.88 4.04 -32.41
N HIS A 4 32.26 5.09 -31.87
CA HIS A 4 31.28 4.95 -30.79
C HIS A 4 30.01 4.32 -31.37
N GLN A 5 29.84 3.01 -31.14
CA GLN A 5 28.57 2.33 -31.37
C GLN A 5 27.50 2.97 -30.48
N THR A 6 26.59 3.72 -31.10
CA THR A 6 25.42 4.28 -30.43
C THR A 6 24.45 3.11 -30.21
N TYR A 7 24.31 2.63 -28.98
CA TYR A 7 23.29 1.63 -28.65
C TYR A 7 21.91 2.27 -28.88
N ALA A 8 21.22 1.88 -29.95
CA ALA A 8 19.84 2.27 -30.14
C ALA A 8 19.02 1.74 -28.96
N ASN A 9 18.28 2.62 -28.27
CA ASN A 9 17.42 2.25 -27.15
C ASN A 9 16.34 1.29 -27.65
N LYS A 10 16.54 -0.01 -27.38
CA LYS A 10 15.60 -1.07 -27.74
C LYS A 10 14.34 -0.94 -26.87
N SER A 11 13.22 -0.61 -27.50
CA SER A 11 11.89 -0.58 -26.85
C SER A 11 11.14 -1.89 -27.12
N TYR A 12 10.43 -2.39 -26.11
CA TYR A 12 9.61 -3.60 -26.21
C TYR A 12 8.13 -3.25 -25.99
N PRO A 13 7.24 -3.56 -26.96
CA PRO A 13 5.82 -3.28 -26.79
C PRO A 13 5.21 -4.20 -25.71
N VAL A 14 4.20 -3.69 -25.02
CA VAL A 14 3.42 -4.48 -24.08
C VAL A 14 2.66 -5.56 -24.85
N LYS A 15 2.77 -6.81 -24.39
CA LYS A 15 2.04 -7.94 -25.00
C LYS A 15 0.54 -7.74 -24.85
N ALA A 16 -0.24 -8.12 -25.86
CA ALA A 16 -1.69 -7.89 -25.89
C ALA A 16 -2.43 -8.49 -24.67
N ASN A 17 -2.03 -9.69 -24.22
CA ASN A 17 -2.62 -10.34 -23.05
C ASN A 17 -2.36 -9.57 -21.73
N ILE A 18 -1.26 -8.82 -21.66
CA ILE A 18 -0.95 -7.95 -20.52
C ILE A 18 -1.76 -6.66 -20.65
N ALA A 19 -1.76 -6.05 -21.84
CA ALA A 19 -2.48 -4.80 -22.09
C ALA A 19 -3.98 -4.90 -21.79
N GLN A 20 -4.60 -6.05 -22.03
CA GLN A 20 -6.02 -6.30 -21.76
C GLN A 20 -6.38 -6.29 -20.26
N ASN A 21 -5.45 -6.68 -19.39
CA ASN A 21 -5.69 -6.83 -17.96
C ASN A 21 -4.98 -5.75 -17.12
N ALA A 22 -4.25 -4.84 -17.75
CA ALA A 22 -3.57 -3.74 -17.08
C ALA A 22 -4.57 -2.70 -16.58
N HIS A 23 -4.30 -2.11 -15.41
CA HIS A 23 -5.16 -1.08 -14.83
C HIS A 23 -5.18 0.22 -15.64
N ILE A 24 -4.08 0.53 -16.35
CA ILE A 24 -3.95 1.73 -17.18
C ILE A 24 -3.12 1.44 -18.43
N ASN A 25 -3.36 2.21 -19.49
CA ASN A 25 -2.51 2.28 -20.67
C ASN A 25 -1.58 3.52 -20.63
N ASN A 26 -0.75 3.69 -21.66
CA ASN A 26 0.22 4.80 -21.69
C ASN A 26 -0.44 6.19 -21.74
N GLU A 27 -1.56 6.34 -22.44
CA GLU A 27 -2.28 7.62 -22.52
C GLU A 27 -2.84 8.01 -21.14
N GLN A 28 -3.48 7.05 -20.45
CA GLN A 28 -3.98 7.21 -19.10
C GLN A 28 -2.85 7.50 -18.10
N TYR A 29 -1.72 6.79 -18.21
CA TYR A 29 -0.53 7.06 -17.40
C TYR A 29 -0.06 8.50 -17.57
N LEU A 30 0.11 8.97 -18.81
CA LEU A 30 0.57 10.35 -19.07
C LEU A 30 -0.42 11.39 -18.53
N ALA A 31 -1.72 11.13 -18.63
CA ALA A 31 -2.74 12.01 -18.07
C ALA A 31 -2.71 12.05 -16.53
N LEU A 32 -2.67 10.89 -15.87
CA LEU A 32 -2.59 10.78 -14.41
C LEU A 32 -1.30 11.39 -13.87
N TYR A 33 -0.17 11.12 -14.54
CA TYR A 33 1.12 11.71 -14.19
C TYR A 33 1.06 13.24 -14.28
N LYS A 34 0.54 13.78 -15.39
CA LYS A 34 0.36 15.22 -15.56
C LYS A 34 -0.49 15.81 -14.43
N GLN A 35 -1.61 15.19 -14.08
CA GLN A 35 -2.47 15.64 -12.98
C GLN A 35 -1.74 15.58 -11.62
N SER A 36 -0.96 14.53 -11.35
CA SER A 36 -0.23 14.38 -10.09
C SER A 36 0.83 15.47 -9.86
N ILE A 37 1.33 16.08 -10.93
CA ILE A 37 2.34 17.15 -10.87
C ILE A 37 1.68 18.52 -10.93
N GLU A 38 0.74 18.74 -11.83
CA GLU A 38 0.12 20.06 -12.04
C GLU A 38 -1.00 20.36 -11.04
N LYS A 39 -1.69 19.32 -10.54
CA LYS A 39 -2.81 19.43 -9.59
C LYS A 39 -2.69 18.36 -8.48
N PRO A 40 -1.60 18.36 -7.71
CA PRO A 40 -1.26 17.30 -6.77
C PRO A 40 -2.32 17.12 -5.67
N GLU A 41 -2.87 18.20 -5.10
CA GLU A 41 -3.88 18.09 -4.04
C GLU A 41 -5.15 17.38 -4.52
N ILE A 42 -5.62 17.69 -5.73
CA ILE A 42 -6.80 17.04 -6.31
C ILE A 42 -6.49 15.56 -6.57
N PHE A 43 -5.39 15.29 -7.26
CA PHE A 43 -4.99 13.93 -7.60
C PHE A 43 -4.88 13.05 -6.35
N TRP A 44 -4.14 13.51 -5.33
CA TRP A 44 -3.90 12.72 -4.13
C TRP A 44 -5.11 12.60 -3.21
N ALA A 45 -6.01 13.59 -3.19
CA ALA A 45 -7.31 13.44 -2.54
C ALA A 45 -8.13 12.31 -3.18
N GLU A 46 -8.23 12.30 -4.52
CA GLU A 46 -8.96 11.27 -5.26
C GLU A 46 -8.35 9.88 -5.03
N GLN A 47 -7.01 9.75 -5.03
CA GLN A 47 -6.35 8.48 -4.73
C GLN A 47 -6.62 8.02 -3.29
N ALA A 48 -6.47 8.93 -2.31
CA ALA A 48 -6.65 8.60 -0.90
C ALA A 48 -8.09 8.19 -0.57
N GLU A 49 -9.08 8.82 -1.21
CA GLU A 49 -10.49 8.45 -1.06
C GLU A 49 -10.82 7.12 -1.75
N SER A 50 -10.20 6.84 -2.90
CA SER A 50 -10.47 5.62 -3.67
C SER A 50 -9.88 4.35 -3.06
N PHE A 51 -8.71 4.45 -2.43
CA PHE A 51 -7.93 3.27 -2.04
C PHE A 51 -7.90 2.99 -0.53
N LEU A 52 -8.25 3.96 0.31
CA LEU A 52 -8.17 3.85 1.76
C LEU A 52 -9.51 4.13 2.43
N ASP A 53 -9.79 3.36 3.48
CA ASP A 53 -10.92 3.54 4.37
C ASP A 53 -10.50 4.45 5.52
N TRP A 54 -11.05 5.66 5.53
CA TRP A 54 -10.80 6.67 6.56
C TRP A 54 -11.87 6.63 7.64
N HIS A 55 -11.44 6.67 8.90
CA HIS A 55 -12.37 6.87 10.02
C HIS A 55 -12.79 8.34 10.10
N GLN A 56 -11.86 9.24 9.77
CA GLN A 56 -12.11 10.67 9.62
C GLN A 56 -11.33 11.15 8.40
N PRO A 57 -11.99 11.79 7.42
CA PRO A 57 -11.31 12.46 6.31
C PRO A 57 -10.37 13.55 6.80
N TRP A 58 -9.38 13.88 5.99
CA TRP A 58 -8.41 14.94 6.24
C TRP A 58 -9.01 16.33 6.03
N ASP A 59 -8.40 17.32 6.66
CA ASP A 59 -8.70 18.74 6.45
C ASP A 59 -7.82 19.34 5.33
N LYS A 60 -6.58 18.84 5.21
CA LYS A 60 -5.59 19.30 4.22
C LYS A 60 -4.83 18.13 3.62
N VAL A 61 -4.75 18.07 2.28
CA VAL A 61 -4.11 16.96 1.56
C VAL A 61 -2.60 16.94 1.74
N MET A 62 -1.94 18.10 1.63
CA MET A 62 -0.50 18.21 1.75
C MET A 62 -0.08 19.56 2.33
N ASP A 63 0.95 19.56 3.17
CA ASP A 63 1.62 20.77 3.68
C ASP A 63 3.11 20.45 3.84
N TYR A 64 3.99 21.25 3.25
CA TYR A 64 5.41 20.91 3.25
C TYR A 64 6.35 22.11 3.20
N ASP A 65 7.47 21.96 3.90
CA ASP A 65 8.65 22.82 3.88
C ASP A 65 9.90 21.93 3.79
N TYR A 66 10.44 21.79 2.58
CA TYR A 66 11.61 20.95 2.32
C TYR A 66 12.89 21.43 3.02
N LEU A 67 13.00 22.74 3.29
CA LEU A 67 14.18 23.30 3.95
C LEU A 67 14.18 22.96 5.44
N LYS A 68 12.99 22.91 6.06
CA LYS A 68 12.82 22.49 7.46
C LYS A 68 12.67 20.98 7.62
N GLY A 69 12.42 20.26 6.53
CA GLY A 69 12.10 18.84 6.57
C GLY A 69 10.74 18.55 7.20
N ASP A 70 9.81 19.51 7.18
CA ASP A 70 8.44 19.32 7.65
C ASP A 70 7.58 18.92 6.44
N ILE A 71 7.12 17.68 6.40
CA ILE A 71 6.32 17.14 5.30
C ILE A 71 5.13 16.43 5.89
N LYS A 72 3.94 16.94 5.63
CA LYS A 72 2.67 16.43 6.12
C LYS A 72 1.76 16.08 4.96
N TRP A 73 1.09 14.94 5.10
CA TRP A 73 0.10 14.45 4.17
C TRP A 73 -1.17 14.10 4.94
N PHE A 74 -2.32 14.47 4.38
CA PHE A 74 -3.65 14.18 4.89
C PHE A 74 -3.82 14.61 6.36
N GLU A 75 -3.40 15.85 6.66
CA GLU A 75 -3.46 16.40 8.01
C GLU A 75 -4.92 16.45 8.51
N GLY A 76 -5.13 16.06 9.76
CA GLY A 76 -6.47 15.87 10.35
C GLY A 76 -7.08 14.49 10.06
N GLY A 77 -6.58 13.78 9.04
CA GLY A 77 -7.07 12.46 8.66
C GLY A 77 -6.77 11.39 9.71
N LYS A 78 -7.73 10.50 9.94
CA LYS A 78 -7.58 9.35 10.86
C LYS A 78 -7.94 8.06 10.16
N LEU A 79 -7.01 7.12 10.19
CA LEU A 79 -7.20 5.75 9.73
C LEU A 79 -6.51 4.77 10.68
N ASN A 80 -6.79 3.48 10.47
CA ASN A 80 -6.05 2.41 11.08
C ASN A 80 -5.54 1.48 9.96
N VAL A 81 -4.25 1.15 10.00
CA VAL A 81 -3.59 0.30 9.00
C VAL A 81 -4.14 -1.12 9.03
N SER A 82 -4.32 -1.72 10.21
CA SER A 82 -4.88 -3.08 10.30
C SER A 82 -6.31 -3.13 9.75
N VAL A 83 -7.11 -2.09 9.97
CA VAL A 83 -8.47 -2.00 9.40
C VAL A 83 -8.45 -2.01 7.86
N ASN A 84 -7.54 -1.24 7.27
CA ASN A 84 -7.38 -1.19 5.81
C ASN A 84 -6.78 -2.48 5.23
N CYS A 85 -5.92 -3.16 5.97
CA CYS A 85 -5.27 -4.39 5.50
C CYS A 85 -6.07 -5.66 5.80
N LEU A 86 -6.95 -5.67 6.81
CA LEU A 86 -7.64 -6.87 7.30
C LEU A 86 -9.14 -6.64 7.46
N ASP A 87 -9.56 -5.76 8.39
CA ASP A 87 -10.96 -5.69 8.84
C ASP A 87 -11.94 -5.37 7.72
N ARG A 88 -11.61 -4.43 6.82
CA ARG A 88 -12.50 -4.04 5.70
C ARG A 88 -12.80 -5.20 4.74
N HIS A 89 -11.89 -6.18 4.67
CA HIS A 89 -12.02 -7.34 3.79
C HIS A 89 -12.93 -8.42 4.37
N LEU A 90 -13.14 -8.46 5.70
CA LEU A 90 -13.83 -9.56 6.39
C LEU A 90 -15.26 -9.79 5.91
N ALA A 91 -15.99 -8.73 5.57
CA ALA A 91 -17.40 -8.82 5.18
C ALA A 91 -17.60 -9.48 3.82
N LYS A 92 -16.67 -9.27 2.86
CA LYS A 92 -16.82 -9.73 1.48
C LYS A 92 -15.84 -10.85 1.10
N GLN A 93 -14.70 -10.90 1.76
CA GLN A 93 -13.54 -11.73 1.42
C GLN A 93 -13.00 -12.47 2.66
N GLY A 94 -13.79 -12.60 3.74
CA GLY A 94 -13.33 -13.19 5.00
C GLY A 94 -12.69 -14.57 4.84
N ASP A 95 -13.22 -15.40 3.94
CA ASP A 95 -12.74 -16.77 3.71
C ASP A 95 -11.78 -16.85 2.50
N GLN A 96 -11.44 -15.72 1.89
CA GLN A 96 -10.39 -15.63 0.88
C GLN A 96 -9.01 -15.70 1.55
N VAL A 97 -8.08 -16.44 0.96
CA VAL A 97 -6.68 -16.52 1.41
C VAL A 97 -6.03 -15.13 1.32
N ALA A 98 -5.55 -14.64 2.46
CA ALA A 98 -4.87 -13.37 2.62
C ALA A 98 -3.34 -13.53 2.70
N LEU A 99 -2.88 -14.63 3.33
CA LEU A 99 -1.46 -14.96 3.45
C LEU A 99 -1.23 -16.39 2.98
N ILE A 100 -0.28 -16.53 2.06
CA ILE A 100 0.32 -17.81 1.70
C ILE A 100 1.73 -17.76 2.29
N TRP A 101 1.98 -18.56 3.30
CA TRP A 101 3.28 -18.73 3.91
C TRP A 101 3.88 -20.03 3.38
N GLU A 102 5.04 -19.93 2.73
CA GLU A 102 5.80 -21.07 2.25
C GLU A 102 7.04 -21.19 3.14
N GLY A 103 7.14 -22.28 3.90
CA GLY A 103 8.31 -22.56 4.72
C GLY A 103 9.49 -23.07 3.88
N ASP A 104 10.65 -23.15 4.52
CA ASP A 104 11.89 -23.65 3.89
C ASP A 104 11.76 -25.09 3.36
N ASP A 105 10.98 -25.91 4.07
CA ASP A 105 10.55 -27.21 3.58
C ASP A 105 9.19 -27.03 2.87
N PRO A 106 9.08 -27.40 1.58
CA PRO A 106 7.81 -27.34 0.85
C PRO A 106 6.66 -28.14 1.48
N ALA A 107 6.95 -29.08 2.37
CA ALA A 107 5.95 -29.80 3.16
C ALA A 107 5.35 -28.95 4.31
N ASN A 108 5.97 -27.82 4.63
CA ASN A 108 5.57 -26.89 5.68
C ASN A 108 5.10 -25.57 5.06
N ASP A 109 3.96 -25.59 4.39
CA ASP A 109 3.26 -24.38 3.93
C ASP A 109 2.00 -24.13 4.77
N LYS A 110 1.52 -22.89 4.75
CA LYS A 110 0.27 -22.51 5.40
C LYS A 110 -0.44 -21.46 4.58
N LYS A 111 -1.76 -21.64 4.44
CA LYS A 111 -2.65 -20.60 3.93
C LYS A 111 -3.49 -20.08 5.08
N MET A 112 -3.62 -18.77 5.18
CA MET A 112 -4.48 -18.12 6.13
C MET A 112 -5.45 -17.21 5.40
N THR A 113 -6.73 -17.42 5.67
CA THR A 113 -7.80 -16.54 5.22
C THR A 113 -7.74 -15.18 5.93
N TYR A 114 -8.41 -14.16 5.38
CA TYR A 114 -8.53 -12.86 6.05
C TYR A 114 -9.10 -13.00 7.47
N ARG A 115 -10.07 -13.89 7.68
CA ARG A 115 -10.68 -14.16 8.99
C ARG A 115 -9.71 -14.78 9.99
N GLU A 116 -8.91 -15.75 9.54
CA GLU A 116 -7.89 -16.39 10.39
C GLU A 116 -6.76 -15.41 10.73
N LEU A 117 -6.26 -14.67 9.73
CA LEU A 117 -5.20 -13.69 9.93
C LEU A 117 -5.65 -12.55 10.86
N HIS A 118 -6.88 -12.06 10.69
CA HIS A 118 -7.49 -11.09 11.60
C HIS A 118 -7.54 -11.61 13.04
N SER A 119 -7.96 -12.86 13.25
CA SER A 119 -7.99 -13.48 14.57
C SER A 119 -6.62 -13.54 15.24
N GLU A 120 -5.59 -13.97 14.50
CA GLU A 120 -4.20 -14.02 15.00
C GLU A 120 -3.66 -12.62 15.34
N VAL A 121 -3.90 -11.63 14.48
CA VAL A 121 -3.49 -10.24 14.72
C VAL A 121 -4.18 -9.64 15.94
N CYS A 122 -5.50 -9.85 16.09
CA CYS A 122 -6.23 -9.39 17.27
C CYS A 122 -5.74 -10.07 18.56
N ARG A 123 -5.41 -11.37 18.49
CA ARG A 123 -4.85 -12.10 19.64
C ARG A 123 -3.52 -11.49 20.08
N PHE A 124 -2.60 -11.28 19.14
CA PHE A 124 -1.30 -10.69 19.45
C PHE A 124 -1.43 -9.22 19.91
N ALA A 125 -2.31 -8.43 19.30
CA ALA A 125 -2.60 -7.07 19.73
C ALA A 125 -3.09 -7.01 21.19
N ASN A 126 -3.94 -7.96 21.61
CA ASN A 126 -4.40 -8.05 22.99
C ASN A 126 -3.28 -8.46 23.96
N VAL A 127 -2.34 -9.32 23.54
CA VAL A 127 -1.12 -9.63 24.32
C VAL A 127 -0.31 -8.36 24.54
N LEU A 128 -0.03 -7.58 23.48
CA LEU A 128 0.71 -6.32 23.59
C LEU A 128 0.02 -5.33 24.54
N LYS A 129 -1.31 -5.19 24.43
CA LYS A 129 -2.09 -4.35 25.35
C LYS A 129 -2.00 -4.82 26.80
N ALA A 130 -2.03 -6.13 27.04
CA ALA A 130 -1.89 -6.70 28.37
C ALA A 130 -0.49 -6.45 28.97
N GLN A 131 0.53 -6.35 28.12
CA GLN A 131 1.89 -5.92 28.50
C GLN A 131 2.04 -4.40 28.65
N GLY A 132 0.94 -3.64 28.54
CA GLY A 132 0.92 -2.20 28.79
C GLY A 132 1.33 -1.32 27.61
N ILE A 133 1.47 -1.88 26.40
CA ILE A 133 1.80 -1.12 25.18
C ILE A 133 0.69 -0.14 24.83
N LYS A 134 1.07 1.11 24.52
CA LYS A 134 0.18 2.23 24.17
C LYS A 134 0.53 2.83 22.81
N LYS A 135 -0.36 3.67 22.30
CA LYS A 135 -0.11 4.46 21.07
C LYS A 135 1.13 5.33 21.27
N GLY A 136 2.09 5.21 20.36
CA GLY A 136 3.37 5.94 20.40
C GLY A 136 4.53 5.13 20.96
N ASP A 137 4.26 3.99 21.61
CA ASP A 137 5.31 3.08 22.06
C ASP A 137 5.95 2.34 20.87
N ARG A 138 7.21 1.95 21.05
CA ARG A 138 7.99 1.21 20.04
C ARG A 138 8.09 -0.25 20.44
N VAL A 139 7.76 -1.14 19.52
CA VAL A 139 7.90 -2.60 19.67
C VAL A 139 8.94 -3.08 18.68
N CYS A 140 10.01 -3.73 19.17
CA CYS A 140 11.00 -4.36 18.31
C CYS A 140 10.49 -5.72 17.85
N ILE A 141 10.59 -5.99 16.54
CA ILE A 141 10.20 -7.25 15.93
C ILE A 141 11.47 -7.88 15.39
N TYR A 142 11.86 -9.02 15.95
CA TYR A 142 12.96 -9.84 15.47
C TYR A 142 12.40 -11.21 15.08
N LEU A 143 11.93 -11.30 13.83
CA LEU A 143 11.35 -12.49 13.23
C LEU A 143 12.26 -13.00 12.10
N PRO A 144 12.26 -14.31 11.83
CA PRO A 144 13.01 -14.91 10.72
C PRO A 144 12.44 -14.51 9.35
#